data_AF-A0A845Y200-F1
#
_entry.id   AF-A0A845Y200-F1
#
_cell.length_a   1.000
_cell.length_b   1.000
_cell.length_c   1.000
_cell.angle_alpha   90.00
_cell.angle_beta   90.00
_cell.angle_gamma   90.00
#
_symmetry.space_group_name_H-M   'P 1'
#
loop_
_entity.id
_entity.type
_entity.pdbx_description
1 polymer ?
#
loop_
_entity_poly.entity_id
_entity_poly.type
_entity_poly.pdbx_seq_one_letter_code
_entity_poly.pdbx_strand_id
1 'polypeptide(L)'
;MNNSDLYDQDFVLWTETTCQQLKTRNFDELDIDNLIEEIASLGRSDRRELQSRLKVLMEHLLKRQYVDSEPDYRGWENTIDEQREQINLLLSESPSL
;
A
#
# COMPACT_ATOMS: atom_id res chain seq x y z
N MET A 1 -26.45 -15.85 4.63
CA MET A 1 -25.19 -15.21 5.06
C MET A 1 -25.20 -13.85 4.44
N ASN A 2 -25.18 -12.80 5.25
CA ASN A 2 -25.12 -11.46 4.70
C ASN A 2 -23.69 -11.22 4.19
N ASN A 3 -23.56 -10.40 3.15
CA ASN A 3 -22.27 -10.14 2.51
C ASN A 3 -21.25 -9.52 3.50
N SER A 4 -21.73 -8.80 4.51
CA SER A 4 -20.91 -8.26 5.60
C SER A 4 -20.31 -9.33 6.51
N ASP A 5 -20.97 -10.47 6.70
CA ASP A 5 -20.41 -11.58 7.50
C ASP A 5 -19.24 -12.27 6.77
N LEU A 6 -19.24 -12.20 5.43
CA LEU A 6 -18.17 -12.74 4.59
C LEU A 6 -16.90 -11.89 4.65
N TYR A 7 -17.03 -10.57 4.78
CA TYR A 7 -15.87 -9.67 4.92
C TYR A 7 -14.96 -10.08 6.07
N ASP A 8 -15.53 -10.39 7.24
CA ASP A 8 -14.78 -10.77 8.44
C ASP A 8 -14.27 -12.23 8.43
N GLN A 9 -14.94 -13.13 7.70
CA GLN A 9 -14.67 -14.58 7.74
C GLN A 9 -13.79 -15.06 6.59
N ASP A 10 -14.00 -14.53 5.39
CA ASP A 10 -13.28 -14.89 4.18
C ASP A 10 -13.21 -13.70 3.23
N PHE A 11 -12.24 -12.83 3.51
CA PHE A 11 -12.00 -11.61 2.74
C PHE A 11 -11.83 -11.86 1.24
N VAL A 12 -11.15 -12.95 0.86
CA VAL A 12 -10.92 -13.28 -0.56
C VAL A 12 -12.25 -13.58 -1.25
N LEU A 13 -13.07 -14.44 -0.64
CA LEU A 13 -14.39 -14.76 -1.15
C LEU A 13 -15.31 -13.53 -1.19
N TRP A 14 -15.21 -12.64 -0.20
CA TRP A 14 -15.92 -11.36 -0.19
C TRP A 14 -15.52 -10.47 -1.38
N THR A 15 -14.21 -10.33 -1.67
CA THR A 15 -13.75 -9.54 -2.83
C THR A 15 -14.24 -10.12 -4.16
N GLU A 16 -14.20 -11.45 -4.34
CA GLU A 16 -14.69 -12.12 -5.54
C GLU A 16 -16.21 -11.92 -5.72
N THR A 17 -16.97 -12.08 -4.63
CA THR A 17 -18.42 -11.89 -4.60
C THR A 17 -18.80 -10.44 -4.94
N THR A 18 -18.14 -9.48 -4.29
CA THR A 18 -18.33 -8.04 -4.53
C THR A 18 -18.00 -7.66 -5.98
N CYS A 19 -16.90 -8.19 -6.54
CA CYS A 19 -16.56 -8.00 -7.95
C CYS A 19 -17.62 -8.56 -8.89
N GLN A 20 -18.16 -9.74 -8.58
CA GLN A 20 -19.20 -10.37 -9.39
C GLN A 20 -20.50 -9.56 -9.36
N GLN A 21 -20.91 -9.08 -8.19
CA GLN A 21 -22.09 -8.21 -8.02
C GLN A 21 -21.94 -6.89 -8.79
N LEU A 22 -20.76 -6.26 -8.74
CA LEU A 22 -20.47 -5.05 -9.54
C LEU A 22 -20.57 -5.33 -11.05
N LYS A 23 -20.04 -6.47 -11.52
CA LYS A 23 -20.12 -6.88 -12.94
C LYS A 23 -21.55 -7.12 -13.41
N THR A 24 -22.39 -7.74 -12.57
CA THR A 24 -23.80 -8.03 -12.89
C THR A 24 -24.73 -6.85 -12.61
N ARG A 25 -24.21 -5.74 -12.06
CA ARG A 25 -24.97 -4.55 -11.61
C ARG A 25 -26.04 -4.90 -10.56
N ASN A 26 -25.78 -5.93 -9.75
CA ASN A 26 -26.65 -6.31 -8.64
C ASN A 26 -26.31 -5.46 -7.41
N PHE A 27 -26.77 -4.21 -7.39
CA PHE A 27 -26.46 -3.26 -6.32
C PHE A 27 -27.26 -3.52 -5.03
N ASP A 28 -28.35 -4.29 -5.10
CA ASP A 28 -29.22 -4.56 -3.95
C ASP A 28 -28.55 -5.47 -2.90
N GLU A 29 -27.61 -6.31 -3.34
CA GLU A 29 -26.85 -7.24 -2.48
C GLU A 29 -25.41 -6.78 -2.21
N LEU A 30 -25.03 -5.61 -2.73
CA LEU A 30 -23.68 -5.08 -2.60
C LEU A 30 -23.46 -4.55 -1.18
N ASP A 31 -22.37 -4.98 -0.57
CA ASP A 31 -21.94 -4.42 0.71
C ASP A 31 -21.23 -3.08 0.51
N ILE A 32 -22.03 -2.03 0.39
CA ILE A 32 -21.56 -0.67 0.07
C ILE A 32 -20.66 -0.11 1.17
N ASP A 33 -20.96 -0.37 2.45
CA ASP A 33 -20.21 0.21 3.56
C ASP A 33 -18.77 -0.34 3.60
N ASN A 34 -18.61 -1.66 3.53
CA ASN A 34 -17.29 -2.30 3.48
C ASN A 34 -16.54 -1.96 2.18
N LEU A 35 -17.24 -1.83 1.04
CA LEU A 35 -16.62 -1.42 -0.22
C LEU A 35 -16.08 0.02 -0.17
N ILE A 36 -16.82 0.97 0.43
CA ILE A 36 -16.36 2.34 0.62
C ILE A 36 -15.15 2.37 1.55
N GLU A 37 -15.20 1.61 2.65
CA GLU A 37 -14.08 1.52 3.57
C GLU A 37 -12.82 1.02 2.87
N GLU A 38 -12.93 -0.03 2.04
CA GLU A 38 -11.78 -0.56 1.31
C GLU A 38 -11.25 0.40 0.25
N ILE A 39 -12.11 1.06 -0.52
CA ILE A 39 -11.64 2.07 -1.48
C ILE A 39 -10.93 3.22 -0.76
N ALA A 40 -11.44 3.64 0.41
CA ALA A 40 -10.78 4.64 1.24
C ALA A 40 -9.52 4.11 1.95
N SER A 41 -9.42 2.79 2.18
CA SER A 41 -8.25 2.14 2.77
C SER A 41 -7.08 2.14 1.78
N LEU A 42 -7.33 1.86 0.49
CA LEU A 42 -6.33 1.85 -0.58
C LEU A 42 -5.59 3.20 -0.69
N GLY A 43 -6.31 4.32 -0.70
CA GLY A 43 -5.66 5.64 -0.72
C GLY A 43 -4.86 5.95 0.55
N ARG A 44 -5.18 5.31 1.68
CA ARG A 44 -4.46 5.46 2.96
C ARG A 44 -3.25 4.53 3.04
N SER A 45 -3.31 3.32 2.48
CA SER A 45 -2.18 2.39 2.45
C SER A 45 -1.02 2.96 1.64
N ASP A 46 -1.29 3.47 0.44
CA ASP A 46 -0.27 4.01 -0.45
C ASP A 46 0.45 5.20 0.19
N ARG A 47 -0.30 6.11 0.83
CA ARG A 47 0.27 7.25 1.58
C ARG A 47 1.14 6.80 2.75
N ARG A 48 0.70 5.80 3.51
CA ARG A 48 1.48 5.24 4.63
C ARG A 48 2.75 4.56 4.13
N GLU A 49 2.67 3.85 3.00
CA GLU A 49 3.82 3.22 2.36
C GLU A 49 4.83 4.27 1.90
N LEU A 50 4.40 5.31 1.19
CA LEU A 50 5.25 6.42 0.77
C LEU A 50 5.96 7.06 1.98
N GLN A 51 5.21 7.34 3.06
CA GLN A 51 5.78 7.90 4.29
C GLN A 51 6.83 6.96 4.91
N SER A 52 6.56 5.66 4.95
CA SER A 52 7.49 4.65 5.47
C SER A 52 8.79 4.61 4.65
N ARG A 53 8.67 4.56 3.32
CA ARG A 53 9.81 4.52 2.40
C ARG A 53 10.66 5.78 2.49
N LEU A 54 10.02 6.95 2.54
CA LEU A 54 10.71 8.23 2.73
C LEU A 54 11.46 8.29 4.06
N LYS A 55 10.87 7.77 5.15
CA LYS A 55 11.53 7.70 6.45
C LYS A 55 12.81 6.87 6.38
N VAL A 56 12.75 5.67 5.80
CA VAL A 56 13.91 4.79 5.64
C VAL A 56 14.97 5.42 4.74
N LEU A 57 14.56 6.05 3.64
CA LEU A 57 15.45 6.76 2.73
C LEU A 57 16.19 7.89 3.44
N MET A 58 15.47 8.76 4.16
CA MET A 58 16.08 9.85 4.94
C MET A 58 17.05 9.32 6.00
N GLU A 59 16.68 8.25 6.72
CA GLU A 59 17.55 7.63 7.71
C GLU A 59 18.88 7.16 7.10
N HIS A 60 18.85 6.47 5.96
CA HIS A 60 20.06 5.93 5.34
C HIS A 60 20.90 7.01 4.66
N LEU A 61 20.30 8.05 4.09
CA LEU A 61 21.02 9.22 3.59
C LEU A 61 21.79 9.92 4.73
N LEU A 62 21.15 10.11 5.88
CA LEU A 62 21.79 10.69 7.06
C LEU A 62 22.91 9.80 7.60
N LYS A 63 22.69 8.48 7.71
CA LYS A 63 23.75 7.53 8.08
C LYS A 63 24.95 7.65 7.13
N ARG A 64 24.70 7.62 5.82
CA ARG A 64 25.75 7.67 4.81
C ARG A 64 26.56 8.97 4.84
N GLN A 65 25.93 10.09 5.20
CA GLN A 65 26.58 11.39 5.25
C GLN A 65 27.34 11.66 6.55
N TYR A 66 26.88 11.12 7.67
CA TYR A 66 27.36 11.54 9.00
C TYR A 66 27.93 10.42 9.88
N VAL A 67 27.73 9.15 9.52
CA VAL A 67 28.25 8.02 10.28
C VAL A 67 29.46 7.45 9.54
N ASP A 68 30.60 7.41 10.22
CA ASP A 68 31.83 6.80 9.67
C ASP A 68 31.83 5.29 9.94
N SER A 69 31.36 4.52 8.95
CA SER A 69 31.34 3.05 8.98
C SER A 69 31.49 2.49 7.57
N GLU A 70 32.73 2.41 7.10
CA GLU A 70 33.08 1.89 5.76
C GLU A 70 32.45 0.52 5.44
N PRO A 71 32.38 -0.46 6.39
CA PRO A 71 31.74 -1.74 6.11
C PRO A 71 30.25 -1.64 5.78
N ASP A 72 29.55 -0.62 6.29
CA ASP A 72 28.10 -0.48 6.15
C ASP A 72 27.68 0.35 4.92
N TYR A 73 28.60 1.15 4.35
CA TYR A 73 28.29 2.08 3.25
C TYR A 73 27.57 1.43 2.09
N ARG A 74 28.05 0.26 1.65
CA ARG A 74 27.44 -0.48 0.54
C ARG A 74 26.00 -0.91 0.87
N GLY A 75 25.75 -1.35 2.10
CA GLY A 75 24.40 -1.74 2.52
C GLY A 75 23.44 -0.54 2.55
N TRP A 76 23.94 0.62 3.01
CA TRP A 76 23.14 1.84 3.05
C TRP A 76 22.86 2.39 1.65
N GLU A 77 23.85 2.39 0.75
CA GLU A 77 23.69 2.80 -0.64
C GLU A 77 22.67 1.91 -1.37
N ASN A 78 22.77 0.58 -1.23
CA ASN A 78 21.77 -0.34 -1.76
C ASN A 78 20.36 -0.03 -1.22
N THR A 79 20.24 0.27 0.08
CA THR A 79 18.95 0.61 0.70
C THR A 79 18.41 1.92 0.13
N ILE A 80 19.26 2.93 -0.08
CA ILE A 80 18.88 4.21 -0.68
C ILE A 80 18.33 4.00 -2.10
N ASP A 81 19.03 3.21 -2.91
CA ASP A 81 18.62 2.96 -4.30
C ASP A 81 17.29 2.20 -4.36
N GLU A 82 17.14 1.15 -3.55
CA GLU A 82 15.87 0.41 -3.42
C GLU A 82 14.72 1.33 -2.99
N GLN A 83 14.89 2.15 -1.94
CA GLN A 83 13.82 3.04 -1.51
C GLN A 83 13.44 4.06 -2.59
N ARG A 84 14.41 4.58 -3.35
CA ARG A 84 14.14 5.50 -4.47
C ARG A 84 13.37 4.83 -5.60
N GLU A 85 13.77 3.62 -6.00
CA GLU A 85 13.08 2.86 -7.03
C GLU A 85 11.62 2.59 -6.64
N GLN A 86 11.39 2.11 -5.43
CA GLN A 86 10.06 1.79 -4.95
C GLN A 86 9.17 3.02 -4.77
N ILE A 87 9.72 4.16 -4.34
CA ILE A 87 8.99 5.43 -4.31
C ILE A 87 8.57 5.85 -5.72
N ASN A 88 9.46 5.74 -6.70
CA ASN A 88 9.13 6.08 -8.09
C ASN A 88 8.05 5.16 -8.66
N LEU A 89 8.11 3.87 -8.36
CA LEU A 89 7.08 2.91 -8.77
C LEU A 89 5.72 3.29 -8.17
N LEU A 90 5.67 3.53 -6.86
CA LEU A 90 4.45 3.91 -6.15
C LEU A 90 3.83 5.21 -6.70
N LEU A 91 4.65 6.22 -6.99
CA LEU A 91 4.20 7.48 -7.60
C LEU A 91 3.78 7.31 -9.06
N SER A 92 4.30 6.31 -9.78
CA SER A 92 3.88 6.02 -11.15
C SER A 92 2.50 5.35 -11.22
N GLU A 93 2.18 4.53 -10.23
CA GLU A 93 0.88 3.85 -10.10
C GLU A 93 -0.19 4.79 -9.55
N SER A 94 0.21 5.71 -8.67
CA SER A 94 -0.68 6.68 -8.02
C SER A 94 -0.10 8.11 -8.09
N PRO A 95 -0.16 8.80 -9.24
CA PRO A 95 0.47 10.12 -9.44
C PRO A 95 -0.06 11.26 -8.56
N SER A 96 -1.23 11.08 -7.94
CA SER A 96 -1.85 12.05 -7.03
C SER A 96 -1.39 11.92 -5.57
N LEU A 97 -0.49 10.99 -5.26
CA LEU A 97 0.10 10.82 -3.93
C LEU A 97 1.01 11.99 -3.54
#